data_AF-A0A950AJ43-F1
#
_entry.id   AF-A0A950AJ43-F1
#
_cell.length_a   1.000
_cell.length_b   1.000
_cell.length_c   1.000
_cell.angle_alpha   90.00
_cell.angle_beta   90.00
_cell.angle_gamma   90.00
#
_symmetry.space_group_name_H-M   'P 1'
#
loop_
_entity.id
_entity.type
_entity.pdbx_description
1 polymer ?
#
loop_
_entity_poly.entity_id
_entity_poly.type
_entity_poly.pdbx_seq_one_letter_code
_entity_poly.pdbx_strand_id
1 'polypeptide(L)'
;MAIIPQSVAWWCFVPDKLTPEQFVRAAAEAGYKAVELVPQEYWSLVIDHGLSLSAHTAHQPLTIGLNRRELHDRLADEIRVNIGHARRLGIPSLICFSGNRNGLSNEAGAHITAEGLTLVARDAELAGVDLALELLNSKVDHPDYQADHTEWGLQVCRAVGSPRVKLLYDIYHMQIMEGDVIRTIRAAKDYISYYHTAGNPGRNDLDDSQELNYPAIFTAIRQTGHTGYVTHEFVPKGDPVTALKSTFKQAEPYLSK
;
A
#
# COMPACT_ATOMS: atom_id res chain seq x y z
N MET A 1 -10.87 19.52 8.20
CA MET A 1 -10.72 18.12 7.73
C MET A 1 -9.61 17.49 8.56
N ALA A 2 -9.59 16.17 8.71
CA ALA A 2 -8.54 15.49 9.48
C ALA A 2 -7.17 15.58 8.77
N ILE A 3 -6.10 15.56 9.56
CA ILE A 3 -4.73 15.42 9.06
C ILE A 3 -4.55 13.99 8.56
N ILE A 4 -4.00 13.83 7.36
CA ILE A 4 -3.62 12.52 6.80
C ILE A 4 -2.16 12.27 7.17
N PRO A 5 -1.86 11.24 7.98
CA PRO A 5 -0.48 10.94 8.35
C PRO A 5 0.30 10.40 7.16
N GLN A 6 1.57 10.80 7.06
CA GLN A 6 2.49 10.35 6.03
C GLN A 6 3.35 9.19 6.54
N SER A 7 3.67 8.27 5.62
CA SER A 7 4.52 7.11 5.82
C SER A 7 5.53 6.98 4.66
N VAL A 8 6.57 6.16 4.82
CA VAL A 8 7.57 5.89 3.79
C VAL A 8 7.96 4.40 3.77
N ALA A 9 8.09 3.82 2.58
CA ALA A 9 8.39 2.40 2.39
C ALA A 9 9.87 2.09 2.61
N TRP A 10 10.15 1.06 3.40
CA TRP A 10 11.50 0.68 3.81
C TRP A 10 12.42 0.30 2.65
N TRP A 11 11.95 -0.59 1.78
CA TRP A 11 12.77 -1.22 0.73
C TRP A 11 13.30 -0.22 -0.31
N CYS A 12 12.64 0.93 -0.45
CA CYS A 12 13.07 1.99 -1.35
C CYS A 12 14.42 2.64 -0.96
N PHE A 13 14.80 2.52 0.32
CA PHE A 13 15.97 3.18 0.89
C PHE A 13 16.95 2.18 1.51
N VAL A 14 16.46 1.07 2.05
CA VAL A 14 17.27 0.08 2.79
C VAL A 14 17.20 -1.27 2.07
N PRO A 15 18.32 -2.00 1.92
CA PRO A 15 19.66 -1.69 2.42
C PRO A 15 20.52 -0.88 1.44
N ASP A 16 20.05 -0.69 0.21
CA ASP A 16 20.92 -0.29 -0.91
C ASP A 16 21.41 1.17 -0.83
N LYS A 17 20.66 2.05 -0.16
CA LYS A 17 20.96 3.49 -0.13
C LYS A 17 21.31 4.02 1.25
N LEU A 18 20.74 3.43 2.30
CA LEU A 18 20.93 3.81 3.70
C LEU A 18 21.01 2.56 4.58
N THR A 19 21.70 2.68 5.71
CA THR A 19 21.55 1.69 6.78
C THR A 19 20.17 1.82 7.44
N PRO A 20 19.66 0.74 8.08
CA PRO A 20 18.43 0.78 8.88
C PRO A 20 18.34 2.00 9.83
N GLU A 21 19.41 2.25 10.58
CA GLU A 21 19.51 3.34 11.55
C GLU A 21 19.45 4.73 10.88
N GLN A 22 20.15 4.89 9.75
CA GLN A 22 20.13 6.15 9.00
C GLN A 22 18.73 6.44 8.43
N PHE A 23 18.07 5.42 7.89
CA PHE A 23 16.72 5.55 7.33
C PHE A 23 15.69 5.93 8.40
N VAL A 24 15.62 5.18 9.51
CA VAL A 24 14.64 5.42 10.58
C VAL A 24 14.82 6.82 11.18
N ARG A 25 16.06 7.23 11.43
CA ARG A 25 16.39 8.57 11.91
C ARG A 25 15.99 9.65 10.92
N ALA A 26 16.32 9.49 9.64
CA ALA A 26 15.96 10.44 8.59
C ALA A 26 14.43 10.56 8.45
N ALA A 27 13.69 9.45 8.55
CA ALA A 27 12.23 9.44 8.53
C ALA A 27 11.63 10.21 9.72
N ALA A 28 12.10 9.95 10.93
CA ALA A 28 11.67 10.66 12.13
C ALA A 28 11.97 12.16 12.06
N GLU A 29 13.18 12.54 11.64
CA GLU A 29 13.59 13.94 11.47
C GLU A 29 12.79 14.69 10.40
N ALA A 30 12.39 13.99 9.33
CA ALA A 30 11.57 14.58 8.27
C ALA A 30 10.14 14.91 8.73
N GLY A 31 9.63 14.18 9.73
CA GLY A 31 8.29 14.37 10.29
C GLY A 31 7.31 13.24 9.98
N TYR A 32 7.75 12.15 9.33
CA TYR A 32 6.93 10.97 9.09
C TYR A 32 6.37 10.42 10.42
N LYS A 33 5.17 9.83 10.36
CA LYS A 33 4.55 9.19 11.53
C LYS A 33 4.72 7.69 11.54
N ALA A 34 5.04 7.12 10.39
CA ALA A 34 5.23 5.69 10.25
C ALA A 34 6.18 5.35 9.11
N VAL A 35 6.59 4.09 9.09
CA VAL A 35 7.24 3.42 7.98
C VAL A 35 6.52 2.10 7.73
N GLU A 36 6.67 1.52 6.54
CA GLU A 36 6.04 0.24 6.21
C GLU A 36 7.00 -0.73 5.55
N LEU A 37 6.53 -1.98 5.42
CA LEU A 37 7.29 -3.08 4.80
C LEU A 37 8.66 -3.30 5.46
N VAL A 38 8.75 -2.94 6.74
CA VAL A 38 9.94 -3.12 7.56
C VAL A 38 10.10 -4.60 7.89
N PRO A 39 11.29 -5.20 7.67
CA PRO A 39 11.59 -6.55 8.14
C PRO A 39 11.42 -6.64 9.67
N GLN A 40 10.91 -7.77 10.16
CA GLN A 40 10.46 -7.89 11.56
C GLN A 40 11.57 -7.62 12.57
N GLU A 41 12.82 -7.97 12.24
CA GLU A 41 13.99 -7.74 13.07
C GLU A 41 14.29 -6.26 13.33
N TYR A 42 13.75 -5.34 12.52
CA TYR A 42 13.91 -3.89 12.68
C TYR A 42 12.66 -3.18 13.25
N TRP A 43 11.61 -3.90 13.62
CA TRP A 43 10.41 -3.28 14.18
C TRP A 43 10.68 -2.51 15.48
N SER A 44 11.48 -3.07 16.38
CA SER A 44 11.86 -2.38 17.62
C SER A 44 12.63 -1.09 17.32
N LEU A 45 13.55 -1.13 16.35
CA LEU A 45 14.32 0.05 15.94
C LEU A 45 13.40 1.20 15.51
N VAL A 46 12.36 0.91 14.73
CA VAL A 46 11.37 1.89 14.28
C VAL A 46 10.60 2.47 15.46
N ILE A 47 10.11 1.61 16.35
CA ILE A 47 9.30 2.01 17.51
C ILE A 47 10.11 2.82 18.51
N ASP A 48 11.36 2.43 18.77
CA ASP A 48 12.28 3.12 19.69
C ASP A 48 12.63 4.54 19.20
N HIS A 49 12.50 4.80 17.90
CA HIS A 49 12.63 6.13 17.29
C HIS A 49 11.32 6.92 17.21
N GLY A 50 10.25 6.43 17.86
CA GLY A 50 8.95 7.13 17.93
C GLY A 50 8.12 7.05 16.65
N LEU A 51 8.45 6.15 15.73
CA LEU A 51 7.67 5.89 14.52
C LEU A 51 6.76 4.68 14.72
N SER A 52 5.64 4.67 14.00
CA SER A 52 4.75 3.50 13.92
C SER A 52 5.05 2.64 12.68
N LEU A 53 4.44 1.46 12.64
CA LEU A 53 4.37 0.62 11.44
C LEU A 53 3.00 0.82 10.79
N SER A 54 2.95 1.36 9.58
CA SER A 54 1.68 1.72 8.90
C SER A 54 1.11 0.58 8.06
N ALA A 55 1.96 -0.29 7.52
CA ALA A 55 1.55 -1.52 6.87
C ALA A 55 2.62 -2.62 6.94
N HIS A 56 2.19 -3.88 6.88
CA HIS A 56 3.05 -5.04 6.71
C HIS A 56 2.46 -6.01 5.69
N THR A 57 3.28 -6.85 5.08
CA THR A 57 2.81 -7.88 4.14
C THR A 57 1.95 -8.90 4.88
N ALA A 58 0.78 -9.23 4.33
CA ALA A 58 -0.14 -10.22 4.91
C ALA A 58 0.32 -11.66 4.64
N HIS A 59 0.90 -11.92 3.47
CA HIS A 59 1.39 -13.21 3.02
C HIS A 59 2.40 -13.06 1.88
N GLN A 60 3.20 -14.10 1.61
CA GLN A 60 4.21 -14.06 0.55
C GLN A 60 4.21 -15.32 -0.34
N PRO A 61 4.80 -15.24 -1.54
CA PRO A 61 5.28 -14.03 -2.24
C PRO A 61 4.16 -13.29 -3.00
N LEU A 62 4.45 -12.08 -3.49
CA LEU A 62 3.53 -11.25 -4.29
C LEU A 62 2.97 -11.95 -5.53
N THR A 63 3.80 -12.70 -6.26
CA THR A 63 3.44 -13.36 -7.53
C THR A 63 2.60 -14.63 -7.35
N ILE A 64 2.49 -15.13 -6.12
CA ILE A 64 1.75 -16.35 -5.77
C ILE A 64 0.77 -16.00 -4.64
N GLY A 65 -0.44 -15.61 -5.03
CA GLY A 65 -1.40 -15.00 -4.12
C GLY A 65 -2.75 -15.69 -4.05
N LEU A 66 -3.73 -14.92 -3.60
CA LEU A 66 -5.08 -15.37 -3.27
C LEU A 66 -5.89 -15.84 -4.48
N ASN A 67 -5.42 -15.61 -5.72
CA ASN A 67 -6.04 -16.15 -6.93
C ASN A 67 -5.77 -17.66 -7.15
N ARG A 68 -5.17 -18.36 -6.17
CA ARG A 68 -4.93 -19.81 -6.16
C ARG A 68 -5.68 -20.49 -5.02
N ARG A 69 -6.75 -21.20 -5.35
CA ARG A 69 -7.60 -21.87 -4.36
C ARG A 69 -6.84 -22.92 -3.56
N GLU A 70 -5.93 -23.64 -4.21
CA GLU A 70 -5.06 -24.63 -3.60
C GLU A 70 -4.07 -24.06 -2.57
N LEU A 71 -3.90 -22.74 -2.52
CA LEU A 71 -3.02 -22.07 -1.55
C LEU A 71 -3.78 -21.38 -0.42
N HIS A 72 -5.11 -21.35 -0.45
CA HIS A 72 -5.92 -20.58 0.49
C HIS A 72 -5.66 -20.95 1.94
N ASP A 73 -5.52 -22.23 2.27
CA ASP A 73 -5.25 -22.66 3.65
C ASP A 73 -3.92 -22.09 4.17
N ARG A 74 -2.84 -22.25 3.38
CA ARG A 74 -1.52 -21.69 3.72
C ARG A 74 -1.57 -20.17 3.86
N LEU A 75 -2.15 -19.48 2.88
CA LEU A 75 -2.22 -18.02 2.87
C LEU A 75 -3.08 -17.49 4.01
N ALA A 76 -4.21 -18.13 4.33
CA ALA A 76 -5.06 -17.75 5.45
C ALA A 76 -4.32 -17.89 6.79
N ASP A 77 -3.52 -18.94 6.97
CA ASP A 77 -2.72 -19.11 8.19
C ASP A 77 -1.64 -18.03 8.32
N GLU A 78 -0.92 -17.70 7.24
CA GLU A 78 0.02 -16.57 7.22
C GLU A 78 -0.66 -15.24 7.55
N ILE A 79 -1.82 -14.97 6.93
CA ILE A 79 -2.60 -13.76 7.18
C ILE A 79 -3.02 -13.69 8.64
N ARG A 80 -3.50 -14.78 9.25
CA ARG A 80 -3.90 -14.79 10.67
C ARG A 80 -2.73 -14.53 11.62
N VAL A 81 -1.56 -15.09 11.33
CA VAL A 81 -0.33 -14.78 12.09
C VAL A 81 -0.02 -13.28 12.01
N ASN A 82 -0.07 -12.71 10.82
CA ASN A 82 0.20 -11.30 10.60
C ASN A 82 -0.90 -10.38 11.17
N ILE A 83 -2.16 -10.81 11.22
CA ILE A 83 -3.23 -10.11 11.97
C ILE A 83 -2.87 -10.06 13.47
N GLY A 84 -2.32 -11.15 14.02
CA GLY A 84 -1.83 -11.17 15.40
C GLY A 84 -0.71 -10.16 15.66
N HIS A 85 0.23 -10.03 14.72
CA HIS A 85 1.28 -9.00 14.78
C HIS A 85 0.71 -7.59 14.66
N ALA A 86 -0.19 -7.37 13.70
CA ALA A 86 -0.82 -6.10 13.44
C ALA A 86 -1.59 -5.60 14.67
N ARG A 87 -2.41 -6.46 15.29
CA ARG A 87 -3.13 -6.13 16.53
C ARG A 87 -2.19 -5.76 17.67
N ARG A 88 -1.08 -6.49 17.84
CA ARG A 88 -0.12 -6.26 18.93
C ARG A 88 0.63 -4.93 18.77
N LEU A 89 0.99 -4.59 17.53
CA LEU A 89 1.83 -3.43 17.22
C LEU A 89 1.04 -2.20 16.76
N GLY A 90 -0.29 -2.33 16.61
CA GLY A 90 -1.14 -1.27 16.10
C GLY A 90 -0.97 -1.00 14.61
N ILE A 91 -0.58 -2.01 13.83
CA ILE A 91 -0.48 -1.89 12.36
C ILE A 91 -1.89 -1.88 11.79
N PRO A 92 -2.34 -0.81 11.11
CA PRO A 92 -3.73 -0.70 10.67
C PRO A 92 -4.04 -1.53 9.42
N SER A 93 -3.03 -1.86 8.60
CA SER A 93 -3.22 -2.49 7.29
C SER A 93 -2.23 -3.63 7.04
N LEU A 94 -2.74 -4.72 6.45
CA LEU A 94 -1.95 -5.82 5.92
C LEU A 94 -2.11 -5.91 4.41
N ILE A 95 -1.00 -5.90 3.69
CA ILE A 95 -0.98 -5.89 2.22
C ILE A 95 -1.18 -7.30 1.69
N CYS A 96 -2.25 -7.50 0.94
CA CYS A 96 -2.61 -8.76 0.30
C CYS A 96 -2.36 -8.70 -1.21
N PHE A 97 -2.01 -9.84 -1.79
CA PHE A 97 -1.71 -9.94 -3.21
C PHE A 97 -2.60 -10.94 -3.91
N SER A 98 -3.04 -10.60 -5.13
CA SER A 98 -3.75 -11.55 -5.98
C SER A 98 -2.82 -12.66 -6.48
N GLY A 99 -1.59 -12.31 -6.83
CA GLY A 99 -0.69 -13.16 -7.62
C GLY A 99 -0.84 -12.96 -9.13
N ASN A 100 -0.03 -13.69 -9.89
CA ASN A 100 -0.05 -13.67 -11.36
C ASN A 100 -1.21 -14.49 -11.92
N ARG A 101 -1.69 -14.14 -13.12
CA ARG A 101 -2.81 -14.82 -13.77
C ARG A 101 -2.48 -16.26 -14.10
N ASN A 102 -1.28 -16.55 -14.61
CA ASN A 102 -0.86 -17.85 -15.16
C ASN A 102 -2.01 -18.57 -15.91
N GLY A 103 -2.66 -17.84 -16.83
CA GLY A 103 -3.78 -18.35 -17.64
C GLY A 103 -5.19 -18.23 -17.03
N LEU A 104 -5.35 -17.73 -15.81
CA LEU A 104 -6.68 -17.44 -15.24
C LEU A 104 -7.33 -16.24 -15.94
N SER A 105 -8.64 -16.35 -16.17
CA SER A 105 -9.45 -15.20 -16.58
C SER A 105 -9.59 -14.20 -15.43
N ASN A 106 -9.85 -12.93 -15.76
CA ASN A 106 -10.12 -11.90 -14.75
C ASN A 106 -11.31 -12.27 -13.85
N GLU A 107 -12.38 -12.82 -14.40
CA GLU A 107 -13.55 -13.24 -13.64
C GLU A 107 -13.23 -14.37 -12.65
N ALA A 108 -12.57 -15.44 -13.12
CA ALA A 108 -12.19 -16.56 -12.27
C ALA A 108 -11.20 -16.12 -11.18
N GLY A 109 -10.19 -15.33 -11.55
CA GLY A 109 -9.22 -14.78 -10.61
C GLY A 109 -9.89 -13.94 -9.52
N ALA A 110 -10.85 -13.08 -9.87
CA ALA A 110 -11.56 -12.25 -8.89
C ALA A 110 -12.37 -13.10 -7.91
N HIS A 111 -13.09 -14.09 -8.43
CA HIS A 111 -13.89 -15.01 -7.62
C HIS A 111 -13.02 -15.80 -6.64
N ILE A 112 -11.93 -16.40 -7.11
CA ILE A 112 -11.01 -17.19 -6.27
C ILE A 112 -10.33 -16.30 -5.22
N THR A 113 -9.94 -15.07 -5.59
CA THR A 113 -9.35 -14.11 -4.65
C THR A 113 -10.35 -13.74 -3.54
N ALA A 114 -11.62 -13.51 -3.89
CA ALA A 114 -12.67 -13.21 -2.92
C ALA A 114 -12.93 -14.39 -1.97
N GLU A 115 -12.95 -15.63 -2.47
CA GLU A 115 -13.05 -16.83 -1.63
C GLU A 115 -11.94 -16.86 -0.57
N GLY A 116 -10.68 -16.66 -0.98
CA GLY A 116 -9.53 -16.68 -0.08
C GLY A 116 -9.59 -15.60 0.99
N LEU A 117 -9.95 -14.37 0.62
CA LEU A 117 -10.12 -13.25 1.57
C LEU A 117 -11.30 -13.48 2.52
N THR A 118 -12.36 -14.13 2.07
CA THR A 118 -13.54 -14.43 2.90
C THR A 118 -13.18 -15.31 4.10
N LEU A 119 -12.19 -16.21 3.96
CA LEU A 119 -11.73 -17.09 5.04
C LEU A 119 -11.14 -16.35 6.24
N VAL A 120 -10.67 -15.12 6.04
CA VAL A 120 -9.94 -14.31 7.04
C VAL A 120 -10.59 -12.95 7.30
N ALA A 121 -11.65 -12.60 6.58
CA ALA A 121 -12.34 -11.32 6.70
C ALA A 121 -12.85 -11.07 8.13
N ARG A 122 -13.45 -12.10 8.78
CA ARG A 122 -13.92 -11.98 10.17
C ARG A 122 -12.78 -11.80 11.17
N ASP A 123 -11.63 -12.42 10.93
CA ASP A 123 -10.44 -12.26 11.78
C ASP A 123 -9.94 -10.82 11.72
N ALA A 124 -9.92 -10.23 10.51
CA ALA A 124 -9.55 -8.84 10.28
C ALA A 124 -10.54 -7.86 10.92
N GLU A 125 -11.85 -8.11 10.82
CA GLU A 125 -12.90 -7.34 11.50
C GLU A 125 -12.73 -7.31 13.01
N LEU A 126 -12.52 -8.47 13.63
CA LEU A 126 -12.33 -8.59 15.07
C LEU A 126 -11.03 -7.94 15.55
N ALA A 127 -10.00 -7.91 14.70
CA ALA A 127 -8.74 -7.25 14.99
C ALA A 127 -8.78 -5.73 14.72
N GLY A 128 -9.74 -5.25 13.93
CA GLY A 128 -9.79 -3.87 13.47
C GLY A 128 -8.68 -3.52 12.47
N VAL A 129 -8.20 -4.52 11.71
CA VAL A 129 -7.11 -4.40 10.73
C VAL A 129 -7.70 -4.52 9.33
N ASP A 130 -7.24 -3.71 8.40
CA ASP A 130 -7.63 -3.81 6.99
C ASP A 130 -6.75 -4.84 6.26
N LEU A 131 -7.37 -5.70 5.46
CA LEU A 131 -6.72 -6.50 4.43
C LEU A 131 -6.78 -5.70 3.12
N ALA A 132 -5.67 -5.05 2.78
CA ALA A 132 -5.58 -4.16 1.65
C ALA A 132 -5.01 -4.92 0.44
N LEU A 133 -5.88 -5.28 -0.50
CA LEU A 133 -5.49 -5.87 -1.77
C LEU A 133 -4.79 -4.81 -2.62
N GLU A 134 -3.52 -5.05 -2.93
CA GLU A 134 -2.70 -4.09 -3.67
C GLU A 134 -2.88 -4.22 -5.18
N LEU A 135 -3.12 -3.06 -5.79
CA LEU A 135 -3.22 -2.89 -7.23
C LEU A 135 -1.86 -2.54 -7.83
N LEU A 136 -1.38 -3.37 -8.76
CA LEU A 136 -0.05 -3.22 -9.38
C LEU A 136 -0.14 -3.17 -10.90
N ASN A 137 0.76 -2.45 -11.56
CA ASN A 137 0.75 -2.41 -13.02
C ASN A 137 1.31 -3.72 -13.61
N SER A 138 0.62 -4.27 -14.61
CA SER A 138 1.09 -5.43 -15.37
C SER A 138 1.81 -5.06 -16.66
N LYS A 139 1.87 -3.76 -16.98
CA LYS A 139 2.44 -3.22 -18.21
C LYS A 139 3.95 -3.04 -18.16
N VAL A 140 4.49 -2.65 -16.99
CA VAL A 140 5.90 -2.27 -16.84
C VAL A 140 6.60 -3.15 -15.80
N ASP A 141 6.05 -3.22 -14.59
CA ASP A 141 6.79 -3.73 -13.42
C ASP A 141 6.42 -5.16 -13.04
N HIS A 142 5.13 -5.52 -13.16
CA HIS A 142 4.63 -6.84 -12.75
C HIS A 142 3.90 -7.57 -13.89
N PRO A 143 4.59 -7.96 -14.98
CA PRO A 143 3.98 -8.72 -16.06
C PRO A 143 3.13 -9.87 -15.53
N ASP A 144 1.92 -9.99 -16.05
CA ASP A 144 0.93 -11.00 -15.67
C ASP A 144 0.28 -10.84 -14.28
N TYR A 145 0.48 -9.75 -13.54
CA TYR A 145 -0.22 -9.56 -12.25
C TYR A 145 -1.73 -9.40 -12.42
N GLN A 146 -2.53 -10.10 -11.61
CA GLN A 146 -3.98 -10.21 -11.80
C GLN A 146 -4.76 -8.97 -11.35
N ALA A 147 -4.45 -8.40 -10.19
CA ALA A 147 -5.10 -7.22 -9.64
C ALA A 147 -4.50 -5.93 -10.24
N ASP A 148 -4.52 -5.80 -11.56
CA ASP A 148 -3.89 -4.69 -12.27
C ASP A 148 -4.85 -3.58 -12.72
N HIS A 149 -6.12 -3.67 -12.30
CA HIS A 149 -7.14 -2.68 -12.57
C HIS A 149 -8.00 -2.42 -11.32
N THR A 150 -8.41 -1.17 -11.13
CA THR A 150 -9.22 -0.74 -9.97
C THR A 150 -10.54 -1.49 -9.93
N GLU A 151 -11.24 -1.60 -11.06
CA GLU A 151 -12.56 -2.24 -11.11
C GLU A 151 -12.48 -3.74 -10.76
N TRP A 152 -11.38 -4.41 -11.09
CA TRP A 152 -11.14 -5.79 -10.69
C TRP A 152 -11.02 -5.92 -9.17
N GLY A 153 -10.23 -5.03 -8.54
CA GLY A 153 -10.12 -4.99 -7.08
C GLY A 153 -11.45 -4.68 -6.40
N LEU A 154 -12.23 -3.74 -6.94
CA LEU A 154 -13.56 -3.41 -6.42
C LEU A 154 -14.53 -4.59 -6.52
N GLN A 155 -14.47 -5.38 -7.60
CA GLN A 155 -15.25 -6.61 -7.72
C GLN A 155 -14.92 -7.59 -6.59
N VAL A 156 -13.64 -7.77 -6.27
CA VAL A 156 -13.20 -8.63 -5.15
C VAL A 156 -13.75 -8.09 -3.82
N CYS A 157 -13.53 -6.82 -3.49
CA CYS A 157 -14.01 -6.25 -2.23
C CYS A 157 -15.53 -6.37 -2.08
N ARG A 158 -16.30 -6.10 -3.14
CA ARG A 158 -17.77 -6.25 -3.14
C ARG A 158 -18.21 -7.69 -2.94
N ALA A 159 -17.51 -8.65 -3.56
CA ALA A 159 -17.82 -10.07 -3.41
C ALA A 159 -17.56 -10.58 -1.99
N VAL A 160 -16.50 -10.10 -1.33
CA VAL A 160 -16.23 -10.43 0.08
C VAL A 160 -17.25 -9.75 1.02
N GLY A 161 -17.64 -8.51 0.72
CA GLY A 161 -18.66 -7.78 1.47
C GLY A 161 -18.23 -7.36 2.88
N SER A 162 -16.94 -7.42 3.21
CA SER A 162 -16.40 -7.02 4.51
C SER A 162 -15.94 -5.56 4.52
N PRO A 163 -16.21 -4.79 5.60
CA PRO A 163 -15.68 -3.44 5.76
C PRO A 163 -14.16 -3.42 5.99
N ARG A 164 -13.50 -4.57 6.18
CA ARG A 164 -12.05 -4.69 6.37
C ARG A 164 -11.31 -5.28 5.18
N VAL A 165 -12.00 -5.62 4.09
CA VAL A 165 -11.34 -5.98 2.84
C VAL A 165 -11.41 -4.80 1.89
N LYS A 166 -10.25 -4.18 1.67
CA LYS A 166 -10.09 -2.88 1.02
C LYS A 166 -9.00 -2.95 -0.03
N LEU A 167 -8.78 -1.83 -0.72
CA LEU A 167 -7.74 -1.65 -1.70
C LEU A 167 -6.60 -0.83 -1.12
N LEU A 168 -5.39 -1.27 -1.43
CA LEU A 168 -4.22 -0.40 -1.48
C LEU A 168 -4.16 0.15 -2.91
N TYR A 169 -4.42 1.44 -3.05
CA TYR A 169 -4.38 2.14 -4.33
C TYR A 169 -2.99 2.77 -4.53
N ASP A 170 -2.09 2.05 -5.19
CA ASP A 170 -0.84 2.63 -5.65
C ASP A 170 -1.10 3.50 -6.88
N ILE A 171 -0.89 4.80 -6.70
CA ILE A 171 -1.18 5.82 -7.71
C ILE A 171 -0.26 5.70 -8.92
N TYR A 172 1.01 5.32 -8.71
CA TYR A 172 1.95 5.12 -9.80
C TYR A 172 1.52 3.94 -10.68
N HIS A 173 1.12 2.82 -10.07
CA HIS A 173 0.66 1.65 -10.80
C HIS A 173 -0.64 1.95 -11.58
N MET A 174 -1.60 2.60 -10.94
CA MET A 174 -2.88 2.90 -11.59
C MET A 174 -2.77 4.02 -12.64
N GLN A 175 -1.80 4.93 -12.52
CA GLN A 175 -1.48 5.87 -13.60
C GLN A 175 -1.02 5.15 -14.87
N ILE A 176 -0.18 4.11 -14.73
CA ILE A 176 0.35 3.34 -15.87
C ILE A 176 -0.75 2.53 -16.55
N MET A 177 -1.68 1.97 -15.77
CA MET A 177 -2.72 1.08 -16.26
C MET A 177 -3.94 1.82 -16.80
N GLU A 178 -4.43 2.81 -16.05
CA GLU A 178 -5.77 3.39 -16.27
C GLU A 178 -5.73 4.91 -16.44
N GLY A 179 -4.73 5.59 -15.88
CA GLY A 179 -4.74 7.04 -15.76
C GLY A 179 -5.94 7.51 -14.93
N ASP A 180 -6.48 8.68 -15.26
CA ASP A 180 -7.73 9.23 -14.68
C ASP A 180 -7.84 9.22 -13.15
N VAL A 181 -6.69 9.28 -12.47
CA VAL A 181 -6.49 8.96 -11.06
C VAL A 181 -7.50 9.64 -10.13
N ILE A 182 -7.73 10.95 -10.29
CA ILE A 182 -8.59 11.71 -9.36
C ILE A 182 -10.05 11.25 -9.44
N ARG A 183 -10.57 10.97 -10.65
CA ARG A 183 -11.95 10.50 -10.81
C ARG A 183 -12.09 9.10 -10.23
N THR A 184 -11.14 8.22 -10.48
CA THR A 184 -11.10 6.86 -9.93
C THR A 184 -11.06 6.87 -8.40
N ILE A 185 -10.15 7.64 -7.79
CA ILE A 185 -10.05 7.79 -6.33
C ILE A 185 -11.40 8.23 -5.72
N ARG A 186 -12.06 9.23 -6.32
CA ARG A 186 -13.34 9.74 -5.81
C ARG A 186 -14.46 8.70 -5.91
N ALA A 187 -14.50 7.93 -6.99
CA ALA A 187 -15.49 6.89 -7.21
C ALA A 187 -15.26 5.67 -6.30
N ALA A 188 -14.01 5.30 -6.06
CA ALA A 188 -13.61 4.12 -5.30
C ALA A 188 -13.34 4.38 -3.80
N LYS A 189 -13.50 5.62 -3.32
CA LYS A 189 -13.06 6.07 -1.98
C LYS A 189 -13.51 5.16 -0.83
N ASP A 190 -14.71 4.58 -0.91
CA ASP A 190 -15.27 3.77 0.18
C ASP A 190 -14.58 2.39 0.27
N TYR A 191 -13.80 2.02 -0.74
CA TYR A 191 -13.05 0.77 -0.81
C TYR A 191 -11.54 0.97 -0.68
N ILE A 192 -11.02 2.19 -0.76
CA ILE A 192 -9.58 2.45 -0.62
C ILE A 192 -9.29 2.79 0.85
N SER A 193 -8.40 2.02 1.48
CA SER A 193 -7.95 2.29 2.86
C SER A 193 -6.50 2.76 2.93
N TYR A 194 -5.77 2.69 1.82
CA TYR A 194 -4.34 2.92 1.81
C TYR A 194 -3.87 3.42 0.44
N TYR A 195 -2.91 4.33 0.42
CA TYR A 195 -2.35 4.89 -0.80
C TYR A 195 -0.84 4.76 -0.82
N HIS A 196 -0.31 4.38 -1.98
CA HIS A 196 1.10 4.54 -2.31
C HIS A 196 1.31 5.63 -3.35
N THR A 197 2.48 6.26 -3.29
CA THR A 197 2.88 7.31 -4.23
C THR A 197 4.28 7.07 -4.77
N ALA A 198 4.45 7.26 -6.07
CA ALA A 198 5.74 7.42 -6.73
C ALA A 198 5.59 8.27 -8.01
N GLY A 199 6.68 8.84 -8.50
CA GLY A 199 6.71 9.52 -9.80
C GLY A 199 6.58 8.54 -10.95
N ASN A 200 5.72 8.86 -11.93
CA ASN A 200 5.63 8.14 -13.21
C ASN A 200 6.09 9.03 -14.38
N PRO A 201 7.03 8.61 -15.25
CA PRO A 201 7.74 7.32 -15.28
C PRO A 201 8.83 7.16 -14.21
N GLY A 202 9.20 5.90 -13.91
CA GLY A 202 10.44 5.53 -13.21
C GLY A 202 10.31 5.08 -11.75
N ARG A 203 9.13 5.24 -11.13
CA ARG A 203 8.90 4.98 -9.69
C ARG A 203 9.86 5.77 -8.80
N ASN A 204 10.15 7.00 -9.20
CA ASN A 204 11.12 7.88 -8.55
C ASN A 204 10.45 9.03 -7.78
N ASP A 205 11.22 10.06 -7.42
CA ASP A 205 10.79 11.25 -6.70
C ASP A 205 9.53 11.91 -7.29
N LEU A 206 8.73 12.57 -6.43
CA LEU A 206 7.50 13.28 -6.82
C LEU A 206 7.78 14.66 -7.43
N ASP A 207 8.79 14.78 -8.28
CA ASP A 207 9.26 16.07 -8.82
C ASP A 207 8.60 16.47 -10.15
N ASP A 208 9.13 17.50 -10.81
CA ASP A 208 8.57 18.03 -12.06
C ASP A 208 8.98 17.22 -13.31
N SER A 209 9.77 16.15 -13.15
CA SER A 209 10.19 15.28 -14.28
C SER A 209 9.23 14.12 -14.54
N GLN A 210 8.19 13.97 -13.72
CA GLN A 210 7.16 12.95 -13.81
C GLN A 210 5.79 13.59 -14.13
N GLU A 211 4.80 12.81 -14.56
CA GLU A 211 3.56 13.32 -15.17
C GLU A 211 2.38 13.54 -14.22
N LEU A 212 2.45 13.07 -12.97
CA LEU A 212 1.39 13.15 -11.96
C LEU A 212 1.39 14.49 -11.20
N ASN A 213 0.26 15.17 -11.20
CA ASN A 213 0.04 16.35 -10.37
C ASN A 213 -0.35 15.97 -8.93
N TYR A 214 0.65 15.64 -8.10
CA TYR A 214 0.44 15.23 -6.71
C TYR A 214 -0.29 16.26 -5.82
N PRO A 215 -0.03 17.58 -5.92
CA PRO A 215 -0.86 18.58 -5.24
C PRO A 215 -2.37 18.40 -5.43
N ALA A 216 -2.80 18.19 -6.68
CA ALA A 216 -4.21 17.97 -6.99
C ALA A 216 -4.70 16.60 -6.49
N ILE A 217 -3.87 15.56 -6.60
CA ILE A 217 -4.21 14.20 -6.16
C ILE A 217 -4.35 14.14 -4.62
N PHE A 218 -3.40 14.69 -3.86
CA PHE A 218 -3.49 14.77 -2.40
C PHE A 218 -4.70 15.55 -1.93
N THR A 219 -5.01 16.67 -2.60
CA THR A 219 -6.23 17.43 -2.33
C THR A 219 -7.48 16.58 -2.57
N ALA A 220 -7.51 15.81 -3.66
CA ALA A 220 -8.63 14.92 -3.96
C ALA A 220 -8.79 13.79 -2.94
N ILE A 221 -7.69 13.14 -2.52
CA ILE A 221 -7.67 12.13 -1.45
C ILE A 221 -8.22 12.72 -0.17
N ARG A 222 -7.75 13.90 0.23
CA ARG A 222 -8.24 14.55 1.45
C ARG A 222 -9.74 14.87 1.37
N GLN A 223 -10.22 15.29 0.21
CA GLN A 223 -11.65 15.55 -0.06
C GLN A 223 -12.54 14.30 0.03
N THR A 224 -11.98 13.09 -0.06
CA THR A 224 -12.76 11.88 0.17
C THR A 224 -13.07 11.65 1.66
N GLY A 225 -12.35 12.34 2.56
CA GLY A 225 -12.42 12.09 4.00
C GLY A 225 -11.48 11.00 4.48
N HIS A 226 -10.50 10.59 3.65
CA HIS A 226 -9.47 9.61 4.02
C HIS A 226 -8.79 9.96 5.34
N THR A 227 -8.62 8.95 6.19
CA THR A 227 -7.95 9.08 7.50
C THR A 227 -6.80 8.08 7.68
N GLY A 228 -6.59 7.17 6.72
CA GLY A 228 -5.46 6.25 6.72
C GLY A 228 -4.16 6.95 6.32
N TYR A 229 -3.08 6.17 6.20
CA TYR A 229 -1.80 6.70 5.74
C TYR A 229 -1.82 7.00 4.23
N VAL A 230 -0.96 7.94 3.84
CA VAL A 230 -0.39 8.02 2.49
C VAL A 230 1.08 7.66 2.62
N THR A 231 1.50 6.59 1.95
CA THR A 231 2.91 6.15 1.96
C THR A 231 3.60 6.54 0.67
N HIS A 232 4.80 7.09 0.78
CA HIS A 232 5.68 7.28 -0.35
C HIS A 232 6.54 6.03 -0.57
N GLU A 233 6.34 5.37 -1.71
CA GLU A 233 7.04 4.16 -2.13
C GLU A 233 7.78 4.42 -3.45
N PHE A 234 8.90 5.15 -3.34
CA PHE A 234 9.66 5.62 -4.50
C PHE A 234 11.16 5.43 -4.32
N VAL A 235 11.87 5.14 -5.41
CA VAL A 235 13.32 5.01 -5.43
C VAL A 235 13.95 6.38 -5.68
N PRO A 236 14.70 6.99 -4.74
CA PRO A 236 15.26 8.32 -4.94
C PRO A 236 16.34 8.33 -6.03
N LYS A 237 16.30 9.35 -6.90
CA LYS A 237 17.31 9.59 -7.96
C LYS A 237 18.60 10.20 -7.42
N GLY A 238 18.49 11.03 -6.39
CA GLY A 238 19.61 11.76 -5.78
C GLY A 238 19.97 11.22 -4.40
N ASP A 239 20.44 12.13 -3.54
CA ASP A 239 20.72 11.81 -2.13
C ASP A 239 19.43 11.30 -1.43
N PRO A 240 19.45 10.10 -0.83
CA PRO A 240 18.26 9.46 -0.29
C PRO A 240 17.62 10.24 0.87
N VAL A 241 18.42 10.89 1.73
CA VAL A 241 17.91 11.66 2.87
C VAL A 241 17.23 12.95 2.39
N THR A 242 17.85 13.63 1.42
CA THR A 242 17.29 14.84 0.80
C THR A 242 15.98 14.53 0.08
N ALA A 243 15.94 13.46 -0.70
CA ALA A 243 14.74 13.01 -1.39
C ALA A 243 13.60 12.70 -0.42
N LEU A 244 13.88 11.91 0.63
CA LEU A 244 12.91 11.55 1.67
C LEU A 244 12.32 12.80 2.36
N LYS A 245 13.16 13.77 2.74
CA LYS A 245 12.74 15.02 3.40
C LYS A 245 11.96 15.93 2.44
N SER A 246 12.38 15.97 1.17
CA SER A 246 11.72 16.76 0.12
C SER A 246 10.30 16.25 -0.12
N THR A 247 10.12 14.93 -0.30
CA THR A 247 8.80 14.34 -0.54
C THR A 247 7.82 14.64 0.60
N PHE A 248 8.24 14.48 1.86
CA PHE A 248 7.40 14.81 3.03
C PHE A 248 6.91 16.26 2.97
N LYS A 249 7.86 17.19 2.76
CA LYS A 249 7.60 18.63 2.74
C LYS A 249 6.69 19.03 1.57
N GLN A 250 6.79 18.36 0.42
CA GLN A 250 5.94 18.62 -0.73
C GLN A 250 4.48 18.19 -0.49
N ALA A 251 4.26 17.08 0.21
CA ALA A 251 2.93 16.55 0.49
C ALA A 251 2.23 17.25 1.68
N GLU A 252 3.00 17.71 2.67
CA GLU A 252 2.50 18.30 3.92
C GLU A 252 1.43 19.40 3.74
N PRO A 253 1.59 20.39 2.84
CA PRO A 253 0.59 21.45 2.67
C PRO A 253 -0.78 20.95 2.20
N TYR A 254 -0.87 19.74 1.64
CA TYR A 254 -2.11 19.18 1.10
C TYR A 254 -2.73 18.15 2.06
N LEU A 255 -1.89 17.43 2.82
CA LEU A 255 -2.31 16.37 3.74
C LEU A 255 -2.55 16.86 5.19
N SER A 256 -1.89 17.95 5.61
CA SER A 256 -2.01 18.53 6.98
C SER A 256 -2.86 19.81 7.05
N LYS A 257 -3.29 20.28 5.88
CA LYS A 257 -4.15 21.41 5.49
C LYS A 257 -5.56 21.64 5.99
#